data_AF-A0A1Y1QST5-F1
#
_entry.id   AF-A0A1Y1QST5-F1
#
_cell.length_a   1.000
_cell.length_b   1.000
_cell.length_c   1.000
_cell.angle_alpha   90.00
_cell.angle_beta   90.00
_cell.angle_gamma   90.00
#
_symmetry.space_group_name_H-M   'P 1'
#
loop_
_entity.id
_entity.type
_entity.pdbx_description
1 polymer ?
#
loop_
_entity_poly.entity_id
_entity_poly.type
_entity_poly.pdbx_seq_one_letter_code
_entity_poly.pdbx_strand_id
1 'polypeptide(L)'
;MPESNSFWSWLLSWFRPRSSTPAPVISAPVPVISEAERAAIVAELEMAPSLPPPPPRPPAFTTLEHTPALPDIDVGILEQVLPQEGPNIGFRMVWNNHPTVETGETFPCRDADGNPHFGNQCAILMGTCLLRSSLLRGYDKTTCWYSGHKGHTLRAREVADWMRRNPGRFGPVEIRRNVSWGAFTGRTGFVCFHNFWGEGNQGDHIDLWDGTGILMREKNPGWEGPALADGSLDYFERSEEVWFWPVH
;
A
#
# COMPACT_ATOMS: atom_id res chain seq x y z
N MET A 1 13.43 -8.89 20.74
CA MET A 1 12.87 -8.50 19.43
C MET A 1 11.40 -8.90 19.47
N PRO A 2 10.42 -8.02 19.23
CA PRO A 2 9.05 -8.47 18.98
C PRO A 2 8.82 -8.55 17.48
N GLU A 3 8.21 -9.68 17.11
CA GLU A 3 8.04 -10.20 15.76
C GLU A 3 6.93 -9.49 15.00
N SER A 4 7.13 -9.43 13.69
CA SER A 4 6.19 -8.97 12.68
C SER A 4 5.00 -9.91 12.57
N ASN A 5 3.83 -9.47 13.05
CA ASN A 5 2.55 -10.08 12.68
C ASN A 5 2.04 -9.44 11.39
N SER A 6 2.41 -9.99 10.24
CA SER A 6 1.68 -9.76 8.99
C SER A 6 0.86 -11.00 8.65
N PHE A 7 -0.46 -10.82 8.72
CA PHE A 7 -1.57 -11.68 8.30
C PHE A 7 -1.37 -12.47 6.96
N TRP A 8 -0.37 -12.09 6.14
CA TRP A 8 -0.11 -12.63 4.81
C TRP A 8 0.76 -13.90 4.77
N SER A 9 1.50 -14.25 5.82
CA SER A 9 2.39 -15.43 5.80
C SER A 9 1.65 -16.78 5.84
N TRP A 10 0.33 -16.79 6.06
CA TRP A 10 -0.47 -18.00 6.24
C TRP A 10 -1.06 -18.57 4.94
N LEU A 11 -1.16 -17.81 3.85
CA LEU A 11 -2.01 -18.21 2.70
C LEU A 11 -1.27 -18.89 1.52
N LEU A 12 0.06 -18.97 1.51
CA LEU A 12 0.82 -19.35 0.30
C LEU A 12 1.57 -20.70 0.37
N SER A 13 1.24 -21.59 1.32
CA SER A 13 1.90 -22.91 1.43
C SER A 13 1.23 -24.05 0.64
N TRP A 14 0.22 -23.79 -0.19
CA TRP A 14 -0.46 -24.85 -0.93
C TRP A 14 -0.04 -24.82 -2.40
N PHE A 15 0.59 -25.92 -2.84
CA PHE A 15 0.96 -26.29 -4.22
C PHE A 15 2.38 -25.94 -4.72
N ARG A 16 3.37 -26.65 -4.17
CA ARG A 16 4.48 -27.24 -4.95
C ARG A 16 3.96 -28.37 -5.86
N PRO A 17 4.73 -28.96 -6.81
CA PRO A 17 5.85 -28.44 -7.62
C PRO A 17 5.75 -28.86 -9.11
N ARG A 18 6.64 -28.37 -10.00
CA ARG A 18 7.42 -29.23 -10.93
C ARG A 18 8.50 -28.51 -11.74
N SER A 19 9.53 -29.31 -12.00
CA SER A 19 10.86 -29.09 -12.58
C SER A 19 10.90 -28.84 -14.09
N SER A 20 11.88 -28.05 -14.55
CA SER A 20 12.76 -28.42 -15.68
C SER A 20 13.97 -27.47 -15.80
N THR A 21 15.16 -28.06 -15.95
CA THR A 21 16.49 -27.43 -16.07
C THR A 21 16.72 -26.84 -17.47
N PRO A 22 17.62 -25.83 -17.65
CA PRO A 22 18.97 -26.17 -18.15
C PRO A 22 20.15 -25.27 -17.69
N ALA A 23 21.32 -25.93 -17.59
CA ALA A 23 22.74 -25.54 -17.79
C ALA A 23 23.36 -24.24 -17.17
N PRO A 24 24.66 -24.27 -16.79
CA PRO A 24 25.19 -23.49 -15.68
C PRO A 24 25.80 -22.14 -16.11
N VAL A 25 25.49 -21.09 -15.33
CA VAL A 25 26.28 -19.86 -15.26
C VAL A 25 26.93 -19.84 -13.87
N ILE A 26 28.24 -19.64 -13.83
CA ILE A 26 29.05 -19.65 -12.60
C ILE A 26 28.55 -18.52 -11.68
N SER A 27 27.86 -18.90 -10.60
CA SER A 27 27.33 -18.00 -9.58
C SER A 27 28.33 -17.87 -8.43
N ALA A 28 28.48 -16.66 -7.89
CA ALA A 28 29.11 -16.45 -6.59
C ALA A 28 28.35 -17.24 -5.50
N PRO A 29 29.01 -17.70 -4.43
CA PRO A 29 28.38 -18.55 -3.42
C PRO A 29 27.29 -17.81 -2.65
N VAL A 30 26.09 -18.40 -2.66
CA VAL A 30 24.95 -18.01 -1.82
C VAL A 30 25.26 -18.38 -0.37
N PRO A 31 24.92 -17.54 0.64
CA PRO A 31 25.09 -17.92 2.03
C PRO A 31 24.17 -19.09 2.37
N VAL A 32 24.77 -20.23 2.72
CA VAL A 32 24.08 -21.43 3.16
C VAL A 32 23.83 -21.29 4.66
N ILE A 33 22.56 -21.14 5.05
CA ILE A 33 22.13 -21.27 6.44
C ILE A 33 22.44 -22.68 6.95
N SER A 34 23.04 -22.74 8.13
CA SER A 34 23.50 -23.98 8.75
C SER A 34 22.33 -24.86 9.19
N GLU A 35 22.59 -26.15 9.30
CA GLU A 35 21.61 -27.12 9.81
C GLU A 35 21.21 -26.83 11.27
N ALA A 36 22.11 -26.20 12.04
CA ALA A 36 21.83 -25.71 13.38
C ALA A 36 20.80 -24.57 13.39
N GLU A 37 20.87 -23.63 12.44
CA GLU A 37 19.88 -22.55 12.30
C GLU A 37 18.51 -23.10 11.88
N ARG A 38 18.47 -24.12 11.02
CA ARG A 38 17.20 -24.81 10.68
C ARG A 38 16.59 -25.53 11.88
N ALA A 39 17.41 -26.21 12.68
CA ALA A 39 16.93 -26.93 13.86
C ALA A 39 16.37 -25.99 14.93
N ALA A 40 16.97 -24.81 15.11
CA ALA A 40 16.49 -23.80 16.05
C ALA A 40 15.09 -23.27 15.68
N ILE A 41 14.85 -23.01 14.38
CA ILE A 41 13.54 -22.54 13.88
C ILE A 41 12.44 -23.59 14.12
N VAL A 42 12.75 -24.88 13.95
CA VAL A 42 11.78 -25.96 14.16
C VAL A 42 11.41 -26.11 15.63
N ALA A 43 12.39 -26.03 16.54
CA ALA A 43 12.13 -26.12 17.98
C ALA A 43 11.24 -24.97 18.49
N GLU A 44 11.41 -23.77 17.94
CA GLU A 44 10.61 -22.60 18.31
C GLU A 44 9.15 -22.73 17.85
N LEU A 45 8.91 -23.34 16.68
CA LEU A 45 7.57 -23.63 16.15
C LEU A 45 6.79 -24.66 16.98
N GLU A 46 7.46 -25.67 17.53
CA GLU A 46 6.82 -26.70 18.36
C GLU A 46 6.44 -26.21 19.75
N MET A 47 7.07 -25.13 20.23
CA MET A 47 6.79 -24.53 21.54
C MET A 47 5.70 -23.44 21.49
N ALA A 48 5.15 -23.12 20.31
CA ALA A 48 4.13 -22.09 20.17
C ALA A 48 2.78 -22.55 20.78
N PRO A 49 2.12 -21.72 21.62
CA PRO A 49 0.83 -22.06 22.21
C PRO A 49 -0.28 -22.13 21.15
N SER A 50 -1.22 -23.06 21.34
CA SER A 50 -2.36 -23.23 20.42
C SER A 50 -3.29 -22.00 20.45
N LEU A 51 -3.76 -21.61 19.27
CA LEU A 51 -4.66 -20.46 19.12
C LEU A 51 -6.03 -20.73 19.76
N PRO A 52 -6.66 -19.71 20.39
CA PRO A 52 -8.02 -19.82 20.87
C PRO A 52 -9.01 -19.94 19.68
N PRO A 53 -10.16 -20.61 19.87
CA PRO A 53 -11.16 -20.76 18.82
C PRO A 53 -11.76 -19.40 18.43
N PRO A 54 -12.19 -19.23 17.16
CA PRO A 54 -12.80 -17.99 16.70
C PRO A 54 -14.15 -17.72 17.39
N PRO A 55 -14.55 -16.44 17.53
CA PRO A 55 -15.81 -16.08 18.17
C PRO A 55 -17.03 -16.56 17.34
N PRO A 56 -18.18 -16.81 17.99
CA PRO A 56 -19.39 -17.26 17.31
C PRO A 56 -19.94 -16.19 16.37
N ARG A 57 -20.41 -16.64 15.21
CA ARG A 57 -21.02 -15.81 14.16
C ARG A 57 -22.29 -15.14 14.70
N PRO A 58 -22.50 -13.83 14.47
CA PRO A 58 -23.75 -13.17 14.85
C PRO A 58 -24.95 -13.73 14.06
N PRO A 59 -26.16 -13.71 14.65
CA PRO A 59 -27.35 -14.27 14.01
C PRO A 59 -27.77 -13.47 12.77
N ALA A 60 -28.30 -14.19 11.78
CA ALA A 60 -28.84 -13.61 10.57
C ALA A 60 -30.05 -12.71 10.89
N PHE A 61 -30.04 -11.50 10.35
CA PHE A 61 -31.14 -10.55 10.51
C PHE A 61 -32.40 -11.04 9.78
N THR A 62 -33.50 -11.10 10.53
CA THR A 62 -34.85 -11.39 10.05
C THR A 62 -35.38 -10.21 9.26
N THR A 63 -35.91 -10.47 8.07
CA THR A 63 -36.56 -9.51 7.17
C THR A 63 -37.80 -8.91 7.84
N LEU A 64 -37.83 -7.60 8.05
CA LEU A 64 -39.04 -6.85 8.42
C LEU A 64 -39.58 -6.16 7.16
N GLU A 65 -40.68 -6.71 6.64
CA GLU A 65 -41.46 -6.13 5.55
C GLU A 65 -42.28 -4.94 6.06
N HIS A 66 -41.83 -3.71 5.81
CA HIS A 66 -42.69 -2.54 5.65
C HIS A 66 -41.85 -1.37 5.09
N THR A 67 -41.94 -1.16 3.78
CA THR A 67 -41.29 -0.03 3.11
C THR A 67 -42.34 1.07 2.88
N PRO A 68 -42.28 2.22 3.57
CA PRO A 68 -42.98 3.41 3.11
C PRO A 68 -42.29 3.94 1.85
N ALA A 69 -43.09 4.40 0.88
CA ALA A 69 -42.58 4.97 -0.37
C ALA A 69 -41.63 6.13 -0.09
N LEU A 70 -40.40 6.03 -0.62
CA LEU A 70 -39.41 7.09 -0.58
C LEU A 70 -39.86 8.26 -1.49
N PRO A 71 -39.66 9.52 -1.08
CA PRO A 71 -39.85 10.65 -1.97
C PRO A 71 -38.86 10.59 -3.14
N ASP A 72 -39.29 11.06 -4.30
CA ASP A 72 -38.48 11.17 -5.51
C ASP A 72 -37.16 11.90 -5.20
N ILE A 73 -36.06 11.13 -5.16
CA ILE A 73 -34.72 11.68 -5.07
C ILE A 73 -34.32 12.13 -6.47
N ASP A 74 -34.16 13.44 -6.61
CA ASP A 74 -33.56 14.09 -7.78
C ASP A 74 -32.19 13.46 -8.06
N VAL A 75 -32.11 12.71 -9.16
CA VAL A 75 -30.94 11.92 -9.58
C VAL A 75 -29.78 12.81 -10.06
N GLY A 76 -29.88 14.14 -9.90
CA GLY A 76 -28.85 15.13 -10.22
C GLY A 76 -27.83 15.42 -9.11
N ILE A 77 -27.92 14.79 -7.93
CA ILE A 77 -27.01 15.07 -6.79
C ILE A 77 -26.35 13.79 -6.25
N LEU A 78 -25.71 13.02 -7.13
CA LEU A 78 -24.67 12.04 -6.75
C LEU A 78 -23.43 12.13 -7.64
N GLU A 79 -23.24 13.26 -8.31
CA GLU A 79 -21.90 13.66 -8.74
C GLU A 79 -21.21 14.20 -7.47
N GLN A 80 -20.72 13.28 -6.64
CA GLN A 80 -19.86 13.61 -5.51
C GLN A 80 -18.60 14.23 -6.09
N VAL A 81 -18.64 15.55 -6.24
CA VAL A 81 -17.58 16.38 -6.79
C VAL A 81 -16.33 16.06 -5.98
N LEU A 82 -15.35 15.40 -6.62
CA LEU A 82 -14.00 15.29 -6.09
C LEU A 82 -13.53 16.70 -5.70
N PRO A 83 -12.63 16.86 -4.72
CA PRO A 83 -12.27 18.19 -4.22
C PRO A 83 -11.70 19.10 -5.33
N GLN A 84 -11.41 20.38 -5.06
CA GLN A 84 -11.00 21.37 -6.09
C GLN A 84 -9.61 22.01 -5.85
N GLU A 85 -8.92 21.65 -4.77
CA GLU A 85 -7.56 22.09 -4.40
C GLU A 85 -6.36 21.27 -4.98
N GLY A 86 -5.84 21.51 -6.19
CA GLY A 86 -4.69 20.71 -6.67
C GLY A 86 -4.59 20.60 -8.19
N PRO A 87 -3.54 19.93 -8.72
CA PRO A 87 -3.46 19.69 -10.16
C PRO A 87 -4.60 18.75 -10.60
N ASN A 88 -5.32 19.14 -11.66
CA ASN A 88 -6.37 18.33 -12.28
C ASN A 88 -5.73 17.24 -13.16
N ILE A 89 -5.22 16.20 -12.50
CA ILE A 89 -4.59 15.03 -13.13
C ILE A 89 -5.51 13.80 -13.09
N GLY A 90 -6.69 13.93 -12.49
CA GLY A 90 -7.67 12.86 -12.30
C GLY A 90 -7.22 11.87 -11.24
N PHE A 91 -7.60 12.08 -9.98
CA PHE A 91 -7.17 11.19 -8.88
C PHE A 91 -7.56 9.74 -9.13
N ARG A 92 -8.75 9.50 -9.70
CA ARG A 92 -9.22 8.17 -10.11
C ARG A 92 -8.26 7.45 -11.06
N MET A 93 -7.61 8.17 -11.97
CA MET A 93 -6.62 7.59 -12.88
C MET A 93 -5.37 7.17 -12.10
N VAL A 94 -4.85 8.05 -11.25
CA VAL A 94 -3.67 7.76 -10.42
C VAL A 94 -3.94 6.58 -9.47
N TRP A 95 -5.11 6.58 -8.83
CA TRP A 95 -5.59 5.49 -7.96
C TRP A 95 -5.61 4.15 -8.69
N ASN A 96 -6.23 4.10 -9.87
CA ASN A 96 -6.30 2.89 -10.68
C ASN A 96 -4.95 2.45 -11.28
N ASN A 97 -3.92 3.30 -11.27
CA ASN A 97 -2.57 2.95 -11.68
C ASN A 97 -1.71 2.42 -10.52
N HIS A 98 -2.22 2.44 -9.28
CA HIS A 98 -1.50 1.89 -8.14
C HIS A 98 -1.53 0.34 -8.19
N PRO A 99 -0.39 -0.37 -8.12
CA PRO A 99 -0.37 -1.83 -8.34
C PRO A 99 -1.30 -2.63 -7.42
N THR A 100 -1.34 -2.30 -6.12
CA THR A 100 -2.26 -2.94 -5.17
C THR A 100 -3.73 -2.72 -5.54
N VAL A 101 -4.08 -1.55 -6.07
CA VAL A 101 -5.46 -1.21 -6.45
C VAL A 101 -5.86 -1.83 -7.77
N GLU A 102 -4.95 -1.84 -8.75
CA GLU A 102 -5.24 -2.30 -10.10
C GLU A 102 -5.33 -3.82 -10.18
N THR A 103 -4.34 -4.50 -9.61
CA THR A 103 -4.13 -5.95 -9.80
C THR A 103 -3.95 -6.70 -8.49
N GLY A 104 -3.91 -6.02 -7.34
CA GLY A 104 -3.53 -6.63 -6.06
C GLY A 104 -2.03 -6.94 -5.96
N GLU A 105 -1.20 -6.40 -6.86
CA GLU A 105 0.23 -6.66 -6.86
C GLU A 105 0.95 -5.87 -5.76
N THR A 106 1.52 -6.58 -4.78
CA THR A 106 2.23 -5.99 -3.64
C THR A 106 3.75 -6.02 -3.78
N PHE A 107 4.29 -6.81 -4.73
CA PHE A 107 5.73 -6.95 -4.98
C PHE A 107 6.10 -6.77 -6.46
N PRO A 108 6.03 -5.54 -7.02
CA PRO A 108 6.37 -5.30 -8.43
C PRO A 108 7.86 -5.57 -8.75
N CYS A 109 8.73 -5.35 -7.77
CA CYS A 109 10.17 -5.60 -7.91
C CYS A 109 10.53 -6.98 -7.37
N ARG A 110 10.41 -8.01 -8.22
CA ARG A 110 10.69 -9.40 -7.89
C ARG A 110 11.57 -10.08 -8.94
N ASP A 111 12.22 -11.17 -8.55
CA ASP A 111 12.97 -12.02 -9.47
C ASP A 111 12.03 -12.88 -10.35
N ALA A 112 12.62 -13.69 -11.23
CA ALA A 112 11.90 -14.57 -12.15
C ALA A 112 11.08 -15.64 -11.42
N ASP A 113 11.45 -16.00 -10.19
CA ASP A 113 10.75 -16.99 -9.35
C ASP A 113 9.65 -16.34 -8.50
N GLY A 114 9.53 -15.02 -8.55
CA GLY A 114 8.53 -14.23 -7.84
C GLY A 114 8.98 -13.74 -6.46
N ASN A 115 10.23 -13.93 -6.05
CA ASN A 115 10.72 -13.46 -4.76
C ASN A 115 10.99 -11.95 -4.82
N PRO A 116 10.53 -11.18 -3.82
CA PRO A 116 10.78 -9.74 -3.80
C PRO A 116 12.26 -9.44 -3.60
N HIS A 117 12.78 -8.49 -4.37
CA HIS A 117 14.16 -8.02 -4.21
C HIS A 117 14.35 -7.08 -3.01
N PHE A 118 13.26 -6.54 -2.48
CA PHE A 118 13.26 -5.58 -1.38
C PHE A 118 12.15 -5.93 -0.38
N GLY A 119 12.39 -5.74 0.92
CA GLY A 119 11.35 -5.96 1.94
C GLY A 119 10.29 -4.85 1.96
N ASN A 120 10.72 -3.59 1.82
CA ASN A 120 9.82 -2.43 1.85
C ASN A 120 9.34 -2.08 0.44
N GLN A 121 8.02 -2.06 0.25
CA GLN A 121 7.40 -1.92 -1.08
C GLN A 121 6.76 -0.56 -1.34
N CYS A 122 6.49 0.27 -0.31
CA CYS A 122 5.73 1.52 -0.46
C CYS A 122 6.29 2.45 -1.54
N ALA A 123 7.61 2.67 -1.57
CA ALA A 123 8.25 3.47 -2.60
C ALA A 123 8.16 2.78 -3.98
N ILE A 124 8.33 1.46 -4.06
CA ILE A 124 8.30 0.71 -5.32
C ILE A 124 6.90 0.78 -5.94
N LEU A 125 5.85 0.57 -5.13
CA LEU A 125 4.45 0.69 -5.52
C LEU A 125 4.14 2.10 -6.01
N MET A 126 4.55 3.11 -5.25
CA MET A 126 4.37 4.51 -5.63
C MET A 126 5.14 4.88 -6.90
N GLY A 127 6.40 4.45 -7.04
CA GLY A 127 7.20 4.65 -8.23
C GLY A 127 6.56 4.05 -9.48
N THR A 128 6.01 2.83 -9.34
CA THR A 128 5.26 2.16 -10.41
C THR A 128 3.99 2.93 -10.77
N CYS A 129 3.23 3.37 -9.75
CA CYS A 129 2.04 4.20 -9.92
C CYS A 129 2.35 5.51 -10.68
N LEU A 130 3.40 6.22 -10.25
CA LEU A 130 3.85 7.45 -10.89
C LEU A 130 4.35 7.21 -12.32
N LEU A 131 5.02 6.09 -12.59
CA LEU A 131 5.44 5.73 -13.94
C LEU A 131 4.24 5.48 -14.85
N ARG A 132 3.28 4.66 -14.40
CA ARG A 132 2.02 4.36 -15.13
C ARG A 132 1.19 5.63 -15.38
N SER A 133 1.24 6.58 -14.44
CA SER A 133 0.56 7.88 -14.55
C SER A 133 1.34 8.93 -15.35
N SER A 134 2.48 8.57 -15.97
CA SER A 134 3.38 9.52 -16.67
C SER A 134 3.93 10.67 -15.79
N LEU A 135 3.87 10.51 -14.47
CA LEU A 135 4.31 11.50 -13.48
C LEU A 135 5.76 11.30 -13.03
N LEU A 136 6.40 10.15 -13.31
CA LEU A 136 7.78 9.85 -12.86
C LEU A 136 8.89 10.43 -13.77
N ARG A 137 8.55 11.09 -14.88
CA ARG A 137 9.55 11.59 -15.83
C ARG A 137 10.55 12.55 -15.17
N GLY A 138 11.85 12.26 -15.28
CA GLY A 138 12.91 13.08 -14.69
C GLY A 138 13.14 12.84 -13.19
N TYR A 139 12.66 11.71 -12.66
CA TYR A 139 13.05 11.24 -11.33
C TYR A 139 14.57 10.99 -11.29
N ASP A 140 15.24 11.61 -10.32
CA ASP A 140 16.70 11.72 -10.23
C ASP A 140 17.29 11.09 -8.96
N LYS A 141 16.50 10.27 -8.26
CA LYS A 141 16.87 9.63 -6.99
C LYS A 141 17.02 8.12 -7.12
N THR A 142 17.19 7.44 -5.99
CA THR A 142 17.53 6.02 -5.95
C THR A 142 16.42 5.16 -6.57
N THR A 143 16.80 4.34 -7.54
CA THR A 143 15.96 3.31 -8.16
C THR A 143 16.59 1.94 -8.00
N CYS A 144 15.81 0.87 -8.21
CA CYS A 144 16.35 -0.48 -8.25
C CYS A 144 17.45 -0.63 -9.31
N TRP A 145 18.40 -1.53 -9.06
CA TRP A 145 19.54 -1.82 -9.93
C TRP A 145 19.36 -3.10 -10.76
N TYR A 146 18.22 -3.79 -10.64
CA TYR A 146 17.95 -5.02 -11.39
C TYR A 146 17.65 -4.70 -12.86
N SER A 147 18.26 -5.46 -13.76
CA SER A 147 18.11 -5.27 -15.21
C SER A 147 16.65 -5.47 -15.64
N GLY A 148 16.16 -4.59 -16.51
CA GLY A 148 14.77 -4.63 -16.99
C GLY A 148 13.74 -3.99 -16.05
N HIS A 149 14.13 -3.62 -14.83
CA HIS A 149 13.22 -3.01 -13.87
C HIS A 149 13.26 -1.49 -14.02
N LYS A 150 12.13 -0.89 -14.40
CA LYS A 150 12.00 0.57 -14.61
C LYS A 150 10.95 1.15 -13.66
N GLY A 151 11.27 2.31 -13.08
CA GLY A 151 10.33 3.06 -12.23
C GLY A 151 10.19 2.57 -10.79
N HIS A 152 10.88 1.49 -10.39
CA HIS A 152 10.92 1.08 -8.99
C HIS A 152 11.82 2.02 -8.20
N THR A 153 11.22 3.00 -7.54
CA THR A 153 11.89 3.88 -6.59
C THR A 153 12.05 3.14 -5.26
N LEU A 154 13.10 3.44 -4.49
CA LEU A 154 13.45 2.61 -3.31
C LEU A 154 13.20 3.28 -1.95
N ARG A 155 13.00 4.60 -1.90
CA ARG A 155 12.98 5.36 -0.65
C ARG A 155 11.81 6.33 -0.63
N ALA A 156 10.87 6.15 0.30
CA ALA A 156 9.65 6.95 0.39
C ALA A 156 9.96 8.45 0.53
N ARG A 157 10.89 8.84 1.41
CA ARG A 157 11.30 10.24 1.58
C ARG A 157 11.96 10.82 0.33
N GLU A 158 12.78 10.07 -0.41
CA GLU A 158 13.35 10.59 -1.67
C GLU A 158 12.28 10.86 -2.73
N VAL A 159 11.22 10.03 -2.78
CA VAL A 159 10.07 10.26 -3.66
C VAL A 159 9.32 11.51 -3.23
N ALA A 160 8.99 11.63 -1.94
CA ALA A 160 8.30 12.78 -1.36
C ALA A 160 9.07 14.10 -1.59
N ASP A 161 10.38 14.12 -1.32
CA ASP A 161 11.24 15.28 -1.55
C ASP A 161 11.35 15.65 -3.03
N TRP A 162 11.36 14.66 -3.92
CA TRP A 162 11.31 14.92 -5.35
C TRP A 162 9.96 15.51 -5.76
N MET A 163 8.84 14.99 -5.27
CA MET A 163 7.52 15.55 -5.55
C MET A 163 7.41 17.00 -5.07
N ARG A 164 7.88 17.28 -3.85
CA ARG A 164 7.92 18.64 -3.28
C ARG A 164 8.72 19.63 -4.14
N ARG A 165 9.83 19.19 -4.75
CA ARG A 165 10.65 20.02 -5.66
C ARG A 165 10.02 20.23 -7.04
N ASN A 166 8.93 19.52 -7.37
CA ASN A 166 8.25 19.59 -8.66
C ASN A 166 6.79 20.07 -8.51
N PRO A 167 6.53 21.27 -7.94
CA PRO A 167 5.16 21.73 -7.65
C PRO A 167 4.34 21.98 -8.92
N GLY A 168 4.96 22.25 -10.06
CA GLY A 168 4.24 22.35 -11.35
C GLY A 168 3.62 21.02 -11.81
N ARG A 169 4.02 19.89 -11.20
CA ARG A 169 3.49 18.56 -11.49
C ARG A 169 2.57 18.03 -10.40
N PHE A 170 2.95 18.23 -9.13
CA PHE A 170 2.25 17.64 -7.98
C PHE A 170 1.41 18.65 -7.19
N GLY A 171 1.49 19.95 -7.53
CA GLY A 171 0.91 21.01 -6.71
C GLY A 171 1.74 21.32 -5.47
N PRO A 172 1.28 22.27 -4.63
CA PRO A 172 1.90 22.56 -3.35
C PRO A 172 1.72 21.39 -2.38
N VAL A 173 2.73 21.16 -1.54
CA VAL A 173 2.63 20.21 -0.42
C VAL A 173 2.01 20.90 0.78
N GLU A 174 1.07 20.22 1.42
CA GLU A 174 0.55 20.54 2.73
C GLU A 174 1.30 19.70 3.77
N ILE A 175 1.82 20.34 4.82
CA ILE A 175 2.59 19.66 5.88
C ILE A 175 1.86 19.85 7.21
N ARG A 176 1.53 18.75 7.88
CA ARG A 176 0.89 18.77 9.20
C ARG A 176 1.60 17.83 10.16
N ARG A 177 1.47 18.10 11.46
CA ARG A 177 2.04 17.30 12.56
C ARG A 177 0.94 17.01 13.58
N ASN A 178 1.02 15.87 14.26
CA ASN A 178 0.06 15.47 15.30
C ASN A 178 -1.39 15.49 14.79
N VAL A 179 -1.64 14.89 13.63
CA VAL A 179 -2.96 14.85 12.98
C VAL A 179 -3.47 13.42 12.89
N SER A 180 -4.80 13.26 12.95
CA SER A 180 -5.47 12.02 12.56
C SER A 180 -5.85 12.04 11.09
N TRP A 181 -6.22 10.88 10.54
CA TRP A 181 -6.76 10.77 9.19
C TRP A 181 -8.01 11.65 8.99
N GLY A 182 -8.74 11.97 10.06
CA GLY A 182 -9.91 12.86 10.03
C GLY A 182 -9.62 14.26 9.49
N ALA A 183 -8.38 14.73 9.61
CA ALA A 183 -7.93 16.00 9.05
C ALA A 183 -7.92 16.03 7.50
N PHE A 184 -8.02 14.86 6.86
CA PHE A 184 -7.95 14.66 5.41
C PHE A 184 -9.20 13.96 4.85
N THR A 185 -10.25 13.78 5.66
CA THR A 185 -11.51 13.20 5.21
C THR A 185 -12.12 14.04 4.09
N GLY A 186 -12.73 13.36 3.12
CA GLY A 186 -13.31 13.98 1.93
C GLY A 186 -12.30 14.46 0.89
N ARG A 187 -10.99 14.34 1.15
CA ARG A 187 -9.91 14.78 0.25
C ARG A 187 -9.20 13.58 -0.35
N THR A 188 -8.68 13.76 -1.56
CA THR A 188 -7.93 12.74 -2.29
C THR A 188 -6.55 13.25 -2.64
N GLY A 189 -5.54 12.38 -2.67
CA GLY A 189 -4.19 12.83 -2.98
C GLY A 189 -3.09 11.82 -2.74
N PHE A 190 -1.86 12.28 -2.93
CA PHE A 190 -0.68 11.56 -2.45
C PHE A 190 -0.45 11.91 -0.98
N VAL A 191 0.02 10.95 -0.19
CA VAL A 191 0.35 11.15 1.21
C VAL A 191 1.69 10.50 1.53
N CYS A 192 2.51 11.19 2.31
CA CYS A 192 3.74 10.66 2.87
C CYS A 192 3.75 10.84 4.39
N PHE A 193 4.10 9.76 5.08
CA PHE A 193 4.14 9.61 6.53
C PHE A 193 5.59 9.57 6.95
N HIS A 194 5.99 10.53 7.77
CA HIS A 194 7.37 10.66 8.20
C HIS A 194 7.58 10.12 9.60
N ASN A 195 8.69 9.40 9.76
CA ASN A 195 9.24 8.99 11.04
C ASN A 195 8.22 8.25 11.93
N PHE A 196 7.60 7.18 11.45
CA PHE A 196 6.48 6.50 12.14
C PHE A 196 6.69 4.99 12.39
N TRP A 197 7.76 4.42 11.84
CA TRP A 197 8.05 2.99 11.88
C TRP A 197 9.55 2.69 12.08
N GLY A 198 9.86 1.48 12.54
CA GLY A 198 11.22 0.98 12.70
C GLY A 198 11.92 1.47 13.96
N GLU A 199 13.17 1.03 14.15
CA GLU A 199 13.99 1.44 15.27
C GLU A 199 14.17 2.96 15.28
N GLY A 200 13.88 3.59 16.42
CA GLY A 200 13.95 5.04 16.57
C GLY A 200 12.96 5.83 15.71
N ASN A 201 11.89 5.20 15.19
CA ASN A 201 10.90 5.83 14.33
C ASN A 201 11.52 6.54 13.11
N GLN A 202 12.47 5.91 12.43
CA GLN A 202 13.16 6.51 11.28
C GLN A 202 12.57 6.10 9.92
N GLY A 203 11.57 5.21 9.92
CA GLY A 203 10.89 4.73 8.71
C GLY A 203 9.80 5.69 8.22
N ASP A 204 9.74 5.85 6.90
CA ASP A 204 8.76 6.65 6.17
C ASP A 204 7.83 5.74 5.33
N HIS A 205 6.61 6.19 5.03
CA HIS A 205 5.68 5.53 4.09
C HIS A 205 5.14 6.54 3.09
N ILE A 206 4.90 6.12 1.85
CA ILE A 206 4.28 6.97 0.82
C ILE A 206 3.19 6.17 0.13
N ASP A 207 2.04 6.79 -0.10
CA ASP A 207 0.83 6.12 -0.55
C ASP A 207 -0.14 7.08 -1.27
N LEU A 208 -1.23 6.53 -1.79
CA LEU A 208 -2.41 7.28 -2.22
C LEU A 208 -3.47 7.24 -1.12
N TRP A 209 -4.17 8.36 -0.97
CA TRP A 209 -5.24 8.55 0.00
C TRP A 209 -6.57 8.77 -0.71
N ASP A 210 -7.50 7.84 -0.53
CA ASP A 210 -8.92 8.03 -0.83
C ASP A 210 -9.66 8.43 0.46
N GLY A 211 -9.69 9.73 0.74
CA GLY A 211 -10.38 10.27 1.91
C GLY A 211 -11.91 10.18 1.86
N THR A 212 -12.48 9.74 0.73
CA THR A 212 -13.92 9.54 0.55
C THR A 212 -14.32 8.07 0.76
N GLY A 213 -13.40 7.14 0.48
CA GLY A 213 -13.67 5.70 0.42
C GLY A 213 -14.43 5.24 -0.82
N ILE A 214 -14.79 6.16 -1.73
CA ILE A 214 -15.59 5.83 -2.92
C ILE A 214 -14.79 4.91 -3.84
N LEU A 215 -13.54 5.27 -4.12
CA LEU A 215 -12.70 4.51 -5.05
C LEU A 215 -12.28 3.16 -4.45
N MET A 216 -12.05 3.12 -3.13
CA MET A 216 -11.82 1.84 -2.45
C MET A 216 -13.05 0.95 -2.51
N ARG A 217 -14.25 1.50 -2.29
CA ARG A 217 -15.51 0.73 -2.33
C ARG A 217 -15.81 0.15 -3.71
N GLU A 218 -15.42 0.84 -4.78
CA GLU A 218 -15.53 0.28 -6.14
C GLU A 218 -14.71 -0.99 -6.33
N LYS A 219 -13.56 -1.12 -5.65
CA LYS A 219 -12.71 -2.32 -5.68
C LYS A 219 -13.14 -3.36 -4.65
N ASN A 220 -13.63 -2.91 -3.49
CA ASN A 220 -14.08 -3.73 -2.39
C ASN A 220 -15.46 -3.24 -1.90
N PRO A 221 -16.57 -3.78 -2.44
CA PRO A 221 -17.92 -3.29 -2.14
C PRO A 221 -18.33 -3.28 -0.67
N GLY A 222 -17.65 -4.07 0.18
CA GLY A 222 -17.87 -4.08 1.63
C GLY A 222 -17.04 -3.04 2.40
N TRP A 223 -16.23 -2.22 1.72
CA TRP A 223 -15.38 -1.24 2.38
C TRP A 223 -16.17 0.00 2.81
N GLU A 224 -15.97 0.39 4.07
CA GLU A 224 -16.57 1.56 4.69
C GLU A 224 -15.50 2.57 5.10
N GLY A 225 -15.73 3.83 4.74
CA GLY A 225 -14.86 4.94 5.10
C GLY A 225 -13.59 5.10 4.25
N PRO A 226 -12.73 6.06 4.63
CA PRO A 226 -11.49 6.38 3.91
C PRO A 226 -10.51 5.21 3.82
N ALA A 227 -9.59 5.28 2.86
CA ALA A 227 -8.58 4.25 2.67
C ALA A 227 -7.27 4.79 2.12
N LEU A 228 -6.19 4.07 2.45
CA LEU A 228 -4.93 4.12 1.71
C LEU A 228 -4.93 3.01 0.64
N ALA A 229 -4.10 3.12 -0.38
CA ALA A 229 -4.01 2.07 -1.40
C ALA A 229 -3.29 0.81 -0.89
N ASP A 230 -2.28 0.95 -0.01
CA ASP A 230 -1.53 -0.18 0.58
C ASP A 230 -1.21 -0.01 2.09
N GLY A 231 -1.63 1.10 2.70
CA GLY A 231 -1.37 1.42 4.12
C GLY A 231 -2.57 1.24 5.05
N SER A 232 -2.41 1.68 6.29
CA SER A 232 -3.45 1.66 7.32
C SER A 232 -3.69 3.06 7.92
N LEU A 233 -4.92 3.29 8.41
CA LEU A 233 -5.32 4.61 8.92
C LEU A 233 -4.49 5.09 10.12
N ASP A 234 -3.99 4.16 10.95
CA ASP A 234 -3.15 4.49 12.12
C ASP A 234 -1.82 5.16 11.75
N TYR A 235 -1.44 5.17 10.47
CA TYR A 235 -0.21 5.78 10.00
C TYR A 235 -0.25 7.31 10.20
N PHE A 236 -1.43 7.94 10.12
CA PHE A 236 -1.58 9.36 10.36
C PHE A 236 -1.18 9.74 11.79
N GLU A 237 -1.76 9.05 12.78
CA GLU A 237 -1.55 9.34 14.19
C GLU A 237 -0.15 8.94 14.69
N ARG A 238 0.46 7.92 14.08
CA ARG A 238 1.80 7.46 14.44
C ARG A 238 2.93 8.29 13.84
N SER A 239 2.63 9.08 12.80
CA SER A 239 3.63 9.88 12.10
C SER A 239 3.97 11.14 12.88
N GLU A 240 5.27 11.48 12.87
CA GLU A 240 5.72 12.75 13.40
C GLU A 240 5.26 13.92 12.51
N GLU A 241 5.21 13.68 11.19
CA GLU A 241 4.81 14.65 10.18
C GLU A 241 4.13 13.94 9.00
N VAL A 242 3.07 14.54 8.47
CA VAL A 242 2.32 14.07 7.30
C VAL A 242 2.44 15.11 6.20
N TRP A 243 2.93 14.70 5.03
CA TRP A 243 2.97 15.50 3.81
C TRP A 243 1.84 15.04 2.90
N PHE A 244 1.04 15.98 2.43
CA PHE A 244 -0.14 15.71 1.61
C PHE A 244 -0.12 16.57 0.35
N TRP A 245 -0.31 15.93 -0.80
CA TRP A 245 -0.52 16.62 -2.08
C TRP A 245 -1.94 16.32 -2.55
N PRO A 246 -2.85 17.28 -2.44
CA PRO A 246 -4.21 17.09 -2.89
C PRO A 246 -4.25 16.93 -4.42
N VAL A 247 -5.11 16.04 -4.90
CA VAL A 247 -5.30 15.69 -6.31
C VAL A 247 -6.79 15.56 -6.62
N HIS A 248 -7.20 16.04 -7.80
CA HIS A 248 -8.57 15.96 -8.31
C HIS A 248 -8.61 15.18 -9.61
#